data_AF-A0A2D5VS38-F1
#
_entry.id   AF-A0A2D5VS38-F1
#
_cell.length_a   1.000
_cell.length_b   1.000
_cell.length_c   1.000
_cell.angle_alpha   90.00
_cell.angle_beta   90.00
_cell.angle_gamma   90.00
#
_symmetry.space_group_name_H-M   'P 1'
#
loop_
_entity.id
_entity.type
_entity.pdbx_description
1 polymer ?
#
loop_
_entity_poly.entity_id
_entity_poly.type
_entity_poly.pdbx_seq_one_letter_code
_entity_poly.pdbx_strand_id
1 'polypeptide(L)' 'FLQVGAFANPDAAELLKSKLSQTSSVPVFISSVVRDQQILHRVRMGPISNQGEAEQLQSSVRLANLGQATLVRAD' A
#
# COMPACT_ATOMS: atom_id res chain seq x y z
N PHE A 1 7.26 7.17 3.16
CA PHE A 1 6.16 6.51 2.45
C PHE A 1 5.69 5.29 3.25
N LEU A 2 4.47 4.85 3.05
CA LEU A 2 4.00 3.58 3.61
C LEU A 2 3.72 2.63 2.47
N GLN A 3 4.35 1.46 2.51
CA GLN A 3 3.85 0.37 1.71
C GLN A 3 2.68 -0.24 2.45
N VAL A 4 1.52 -0.15 1.80
CA VAL A 4 0.29 -0.71 2.33
C VAL A 4 0.21 -2.17 1.92
N GLY A 5 0.07 -2.53 0.65
CA GLY A 5 -0.11 -3.94 0.25
C GLY A 5 0.85 -4.40 -0.84
N ALA A 6 0.88 -5.71 -1.09
CA ALA A 6 1.52 -6.31 -2.26
C ALA A 6 0.64 -7.44 -2.79
N PHE A 7 0.11 -7.28 -4.01
CA PHE A 7 -0.82 -8.21 -4.62
C PHE A 7 -0.26 -8.82 -5.89
N ALA A 8 -0.54 -10.10 -6.12
CA ALA A 8 -0.32 -10.70 -7.43
C ALA A 8 -1.35 -10.24 -8.48
N ASN A 9 -2.51 -9.72 -8.04
CA ASN A 9 -3.63 -9.34 -8.90
C ASN A 9 -3.76 -7.80 -9.02
N PRO A 10 -3.79 -7.21 -10.23
CA PRO A 10 -3.96 -5.77 -10.42
C PRO A 10 -5.30 -5.24 -9.89
N ASP A 11 -6.41 -5.95 -10.09
CA ASP A 11 -7.74 -5.52 -9.62
C ASP A 11 -7.79 -5.32 -8.09
N ALA A 12 -7.17 -6.24 -7.35
CA ALA A 12 -7.09 -6.16 -5.88
C ALA A 12 -6.26 -4.93 -5.44
N ALA A 13 -5.20 -4.62 -6.18
CA ALA A 13 -4.36 -3.46 -5.92
C ALA A 13 -5.10 -2.15 -6.21
N GLU A 14 -5.85 -2.07 -7.32
CA GLU A 14 -6.65 -0.90 -7.68
C GLU A 14 -7.80 -0.65 -6.69
N LEU A 15 -8.46 -1.71 -6.23
CA LEU A 15 -9.56 -1.58 -5.27
C LEU A 15 -9.05 -1.06 -3.91
N LEU A 16 -7.89 -1.54 -3.46
CA LEU A 16 -7.22 -1.01 -2.27
C LEU A 16 -6.81 0.45 -2.48
N LYS A 17 -6.17 0.77 -3.61
CA LYS A 17 -5.77 2.14 -3.96
C LYS A 17 -6.98 3.07 -3.95
N SER A 18 -8.09 2.68 -4.56
CA SER A 18 -9.30 3.49 -4.64
C SER A 18 -9.90 3.76 -3.26
N LYS A 19 -10.06 2.72 -2.42
CA LYS A 19 -10.53 2.90 -1.04
C LYS A 19 -9.62 3.82 -0.24
N LEU A 20 -8.32 3.56 -0.30
CA LEU A 20 -7.33 4.34 0.41
C LEU A 20 -7.26 5.79 -0.09
N SER A 21 -7.37 6.02 -1.39
CA SER A 21 -7.40 7.36 -1.99
C SER A 21 -8.70 8.12 -1.69
N GLN A 22 -9.79 7.42 -1.39
CA GLN A 22 -11.05 8.04 -0.98
C GLN A 22 -11.08 8.38 0.51
N THR A 23 -10.47 7.54 1.34
CA THR A 23 -10.45 7.74 2.81
C THR A 23 -9.27 8.58 3.27
N SER A 24 -8.18 8.61 2.51
CA SER A 24 -6.94 9.26 2.89
C SER A 24 -6.60 10.37 1.89
N SER A 25 -6.29 11.57 2.39
CA SER A 25 -5.90 12.72 1.57
C SER A 25 -4.46 12.63 1.04
N VAL A 26 -3.75 11.53 1.34
CA VAL A 26 -2.39 11.29 0.85
C VAL A 26 -2.40 10.56 -0.50
N PRO A 27 -1.47 10.90 -1.41
CA PRO A 27 -1.40 10.27 -2.72
C PRO A 27 -1.12 8.76 -2.60
N VAL A 28 -1.88 7.96 -3.35
CA VAL A 28 -1.72 6.51 -3.42
C VAL A 28 -1.31 6.09 -4.83
N PHE A 29 -0.23 5.32 -4.92
CA PHE A 29 0.33 4.83 -6.18
C PHE A 29 0.59 3.32 -6.09
N ILE A 30 0.44 2.65 -7.24
CA ILE A 30 0.68 1.21 -7.36
C ILE A 30 2.03 1.05 -8.08
N SER A 31 2.98 0.40 -7.43
CA SER A 31 4.26 0.00 -8.03
C SER A 31 4.21 -1.49 -8.37
N SER A 32 4.08 -1.79 -9.65
CA SER A 32 4.17 -3.16 -10.16
C SER A 32 5.63 -3.56 -10.28
N VAL A 33 6.06 -4.61 -9.57
CA VAL A 33 7.43 -5.14 -9.64
C VAL A 33 7.37 -6.64 -9.95
N VAL A 34 8.28 -7.14 -10.79
CA VAL A 34 8.41 -8.58 -11.02
C VAL A 34 9.32 -9.16 -9.93
N ARG A 35 8.81 -10.12 -9.15
CA ARG A 35 9.56 -10.83 -8.11
C ARG A 35 9.29 -12.32 -8.25
N ASP A 36 10.33 -13.14 -8.26
CA ASP A 36 10.21 -14.61 -8.39
C ASP A 36 9.29 -15.04 -9.54
N GLN A 37 9.48 -14.45 -10.73
CA GLN A 37 8.66 -14.76 -11.93
C GLN A 37 7.16 -14.41 -11.82
N GLN A 38 6.74 -13.72 -10.75
CA GLN A 38 5.38 -13.21 -10.57
C GLN A 38 5.37 -11.68 -10.54
N ILE A 39 4.31 -11.08 -11.11
CA ILE A 39 4.10 -9.64 -11.03
C ILE A 39 3.44 -9.34 -9.68
N LEU A 40 4.06 -8.46 -8.90
CA LEU A 40 3.55 -7.96 -7.63
C LEU A 40 3.20 -6.48 -7.76
N HIS A 41 1.91 -6.18 -7.68
CA HIS A 41 1.34 -4.86 -7.58
C HIS A 41 1.43 -4.38 -6.12
N ARG A 42 2.48 -3.61 -5.79
CA ARG A 42 2.71 -3.04 -4.46
C ARG A 42 2.00 -1.70 -4.34
N VAL A 43 1.00 -1.62 -3.50
CA VAL A 43 0.31 -0.36 -3.21
C VAL A 43 1.14 0.42 -2.20
N ARG A 44 1.50 1.65 -2.55
CA ARG A 44 2.29 2.57 -1.72
C ARG A 44 1.52 3.88 -1.58
N MET A 45 1.66 4.51 -0.43
CA MET A 45 0.99 5.76 -0.11
C MET A 45 2.01 6.75 0.49
N GLY A 46 1.90 8.00 0.07
CA GLY A 46 2.55 9.12 0.72
C GLY A 46 2.87 10.29 -0.21
N PRO A 47 3.59 11.31 0.29
CA PRO A 47 4.30 11.33 1.58
C PRO A 47 3.34 11.31 2.78
N ILE A 48 3.64 10.49 3.79
CA ILE A 48 2.87 10.44 5.04
C ILE A 48 3.62 11.27 6.07
N SER A 49 2.98 12.32 6.57
CA SER A 49 3.56 13.23 7.55
C SER A 49 3.45 12.71 8.98
N ASN A 50 2.47 11.83 9.26
CA ASN A 50 2.16 11.35 10.60
C ASN A 50 2.32 9.84 10.75
N GLN A 51 3.04 9.41 11.79
CA GLN A 51 3.26 7.99 12.08
C GLN A 51 1.96 7.27 12.46
N GLY A 52 1.02 7.94 13.14
CA GLY A 52 -0.26 7.33 13.53
C GLY A 52 -1.15 6.94 12.34
N GLU A 53 -1.19 7.77 11.29
CA GLU A 53 -1.86 7.39 10.03
C GLU A 53 -1.17 6.19 9.39
N ALA A 54 0.16 6.17 9.42
CA ALA A 54 0.93 5.07 8.86
C ALA A 54 0.62 3.73 9.57
N GLU A 55 0.46 3.76 10.89
CA GLU A 55 0.13 2.58 11.70
C GLU A 55 -1.32 2.11 11.51
N GLN A 56 -2.28 3.04 11.35
CA GLN A 56 -3.68 2.67 11.04
C GLN A 56 -3.77 1.98 9.68
N LEU A 57 -3.14 2.57 8.67
CA LEU A 57 -3.07 2.00 7.32
C LEU A 57 -2.34 0.65 7.32
N GLN A 58 -1.26 0.54 8.11
CA GLN A 58 -0.55 -0.71 8.30
C GLN A 58 -1.44 -1.79 8.92
N SER A 59 -2.26 -1.41 9.90
CA SER A 59 -3.21 -2.30 10.55
C SER A 59 -4.32 -2.74 9.58
N SER A 60 -4.89 -1.82 8.79
CA SER A 60 -5.94 -2.16 7.80
C SER A 60 -5.47 -3.15 6.74
N VAL A 61 -4.23 -3.03 6.27
CA VAL A 61 -3.67 -3.98 5.30
C VAL A 61 -3.41 -5.33 5.95
N ARG A 62 -2.79 -5.32 7.14
CA ARG A 62 -2.50 -6.54 7.88
C ARG A 62 -3.80 -7.31 8.16
N LEU A 63 -4.85 -6.61 8.59
CA LEU A 63 -6.17 -7.18 8.85
C LEU A 63 -6.84 -7.74 7.60
N ALA A 64 -6.65 -7.08 6.46
CA ALA A 64 -7.20 -7.54 5.20
C ALA A 64 -6.38 -8.69 4.57
N ASN A 65 -5.33 -9.21 5.23
CA ASN A 65 -4.39 -10.22 4.72
C ASN A 65 -3.73 -9.82 3.38
N LEU A 66 -3.63 -8.51 3.15
CA LEU A 66 -3.19 -7.93 1.88
C LEU A 66 -1.66 -7.73 1.81
N GLY A 67 -0.94 -8.23 2.83
CA GLY A 67 0.51 -8.19 2.93
C GLY A 67 1.02 -7.57 4.23
N GLN A 68 2.34 -7.55 4.37
CA GLN A 68 3.01 -6.88 5.48
C GLN A 68 3.20 -5.41 5.12
N ALA A 69 2.31 -4.56 5.64
CA ALA A 69 2.50 -3.13 5.54
C ALA A 69 3.71 -2.71 6.40
N THR A 70 4.64 -1.99 5.77
CA THR A 70 5.89 -1.58 6.39
C THR A 70 6.16 -0.12 6.03
N LEU A 71 6.52 0.66 7.05
CA LEU A 71 6.95 2.03 6.87
C LEU A 71 8.28 2.03 6.11
N VAL A 72 8.32 2.69 4.95
CA VAL A 72 9.52 2.82 4.13
C VAL A 72 9.91 4.29 4.04
N ARG A 73 11.15 4.61 4.40
CA ARG A 73 11.65 5.98 4.17
C ARG A 73 11.74 6.22 2.67
N ALA A 74 11.37 7.44 2.27
CA ALA A 74 11.83 7.99 1.00
C ALA A 74 13.33 8.19 1.19
N ASP A 75 14.16 7.46 0.44
CA ASP A 75 15.56 7.87 0.25
C ASP A 75 15.59 8.99 -0.78
#